data_AF-A0A2P1PNU3-F1
#
_entry.id   AF-A0A2P1PNU3-F1
#
_cell.length_a   1.000
_cell.length_b   1.000
_cell.length_c   1.000
_cell.angle_alpha   90.00
_cell.angle_beta   90.00
_cell.angle_gamma   90.00
#
_symmetry.space_group_name_H-M   'P 1'
#
loop_
_entity.id
_entity.type
_entity.pdbx_description
1 polymer ?
#
loop_
_entity_poly.entity_id
_entity_poly.type
_entity_poly.pdbx_seq_one_letter_code
_entity_poly.pdbx_strand_id
1 'polypeptide(L)'
;MRWFVVFFVLGLSACHSGAIKPVAPAAEENAHSADLEPVASAGSENVCRSVIEAPGDVASVIEPVEDLEAIHAALARATGKRVLLVLDIDDTLLTSATEFGSDSWYDWQFNLPKDSPDRVPCLFDVMGFNFEVGTQRVTQCDATDVVNGLEVDRIMLTSRGANYRAGTIRQLLEAEYVLLPPIGKPEFGEMWRWTDEQDPKKRTYSLSYDQGVFMTTGANKGRVLLHLLKRRGLSYDYVILVDDGCKNIQNMQKALADEQIAYHGLWYTNIVKGVDQGKAKQGWSDWLKLIESVYPKRAKLLRQNKCFN
;
A
#
# COMPACT_ATOMS: atom_id res chain seq x y z
N MET A 1 -50.18 2.23 26.27
CA MET A 1 -48.83 2.83 26.32
C MET A 1 -47.98 2.20 25.24
N ARG A 2 -47.78 2.89 24.11
CA ARG A 2 -46.88 2.49 23.02
C ARG A 2 -45.58 3.26 23.21
N TRP A 3 -44.46 2.57 23.33
CA TRP A 3 -43.14 3.16 23.29
C TRP A 3 -42.64 3.15 21.84
N PHE A 4 -42.40 4.33 21.28
CA PHE A 4 -41.64 4.52 20.05
C PHE A 4 -40.16 4.54 20.40
N VAL A 5 -39.36 3.67 19.80
CA VAL A 5 -37.91 3.76 19.81
C VAL A 5 -37.49 4.47 18.52
N VAL A 6 -36.92 5.66 18.67
CA VAL A 6 -36.33 6.43 17.57
C VAL A 6 -34.88 5.98 17.44
N PHE A 7 -34.50 5.46 16.29
CA PHE A 7 -33.09 5.28 15.92
C PHE A 7 -32.51 6.62 15.50
N PHE A 8 -31.49 7.09 16.22
CA PHE A 8 -30.58 8.11 15.72
C PHE A 8 -29.51 7.42 14.89
N VAL A 9 -29.49 7.69 13.58
CA VAL A 9 -28.33 7.44 12.72
C VAL A 9 -27.54 8.74 12.68
N LEU A 10 -26.39 8.77 13.35
CA LEU A 10 -25.38 9.83 13.22
C LEU A 10 -24.02 9.15 13.07
N GLY A 11 -23.40 9.36 11.92
CA GLY A 11 -22.07 8.84 11.60
C GLY A 11 -21.74 8.96 10.12
N LEU A 12 -21.94 10.15 9.52
CA LEU A 12 -21.28 10.49 8.26
C LEU A 12 -19.83 10.85 8.62
N SER A 13 -18.90 9.93 8.35
CA SER A 13 -17.47 10.21 8.36
C SER A 13 -17.19 11.19 7.22
N ALA A 14 -16.92 12.44 7.59
CA ALA A 14 -16.88 13.53 6.64
C ALA A 14 -15.48 13.67 6.02
N CYS A 15 -15.30 13.09 4.84
CA CYS A 15 -14.48 13.74 3.84
C CYS A 15 -15.23 15.03 3.44
N HIS A 16 -14.87 16.17 4.04
CA HIS A 16 -15.53 17.45 3.79
C HIS A 16 -15.27 17.90 2.35
N SER A 17 -16.22 17.62 1.45
CA SER A 17 -16.39 18.38 0.21
C SER A 17 -17.17 19.65 0.55
N GLY A 18 -16.46 20.68 1.00
CA GLY A 18 -17.04 21.96 1.40
C GLY A 18 -16.21 23.11 0.82
N ALA A 19 -16.75 23.78 -0.20
CA ALA A 19 -16.20 25.02 -0.72
C ALA A 19 -16.05 26.05 0.42
N ILE A 20 -14.81 26.36 0.78
CA ILE A 20 -14.47 27.39 1.76
C ILE A 20 -14.74 28.75 1.11
N LYS A 21 -15.73 29.50 1.60
CA LYS A 21 -15.80 30.95 1.35
C LYS A 21 -14.57 31.62 1.99
N PRO A 22 -13.92 32.58 1.31
CA PRO A 22 -12.68 33.16 1.81
C PRO A 22 -12.96 33.97 3.07
N VAL A 23 -12.39 33.54 4.19
CA VAL A 23 -12.14 34.42 5.33
C VAL A 23 -10.88 35.19 4.98
N ALA A 24 -10.97 36.51 4.95
CA ALA A 24 -9.84 37.39 4.67
C ALA A 24 -8.69 37.12 5.67
N PRO A 25 -7.43 37.04 5.21
CA PRO A 25 -6.31 36.74 6.09
C PRO A 25 -5.96 37.97 6.94
N ALA A 26 -5.79 37.75 8.24
CA ALA A 26 -4.89 38.59 9.03
C ALA A 26 -3.46 38.27 8.55
N ALA A 27 -2.74 39.31 8.15
CA ALA A 27 -1.42 39.23 7.56
C ALA A 27 -0.40 38.61 8.53
N GLU A 28 0.17 37.47 8.14
CA GLU A 28 1.54 37.10 8.45
C GLU A 28 2.16 36.48 7.19
N GLU A 29 2.98 37.29 6.52
CA GLU A 29 3.89 36.87 5.48
C GLU A 29 4.90 35.86 6.05
N ASN A 30 4.93 34.66 5.48
CA ASN A 30 6.15 34.03 5.01
C ASN A 30 5.80 32.86 4.08
N ALA A 31 5.93 33.11 2.79
CA ALA A 31 5.83 32.12 1.74
C ALA A 31 7.07 31.20 1.76
N HIS A 32 6.86 29.92 2.10
CA HIS A 32 7.70 28.84 1.61
C HIS A 32 6.80 27.87 0.86
N SER A 33 6.65 28.10 -0.45
CA SER A 33 6.34 27.00 -1.36
C SER A 33 7.55 26.06 -1.32
N ALA A 34 7.43 24.93 -0.62
CA ALA A 34 8.42 23.89 -0.74
C ALA A 34 8.31 23.34 -2.17
N ASP A 35 9.34 23.60 -2.98
CA ASP A 35 9.50 23.00 -4.29
C ASP A 35 9.58 21.48 -4.09
N LEU A 36 8.52 20.75 -4.47
CA LEU A 36 8.56 19.30 -4.55
C LEU A 36 9.58 18.95 -5.62
N GLU A 37 10.75 18.46 -5.22
CA GLU A 37 11.70 17.95 -6.18
C GLU A 37 11.20 16.58 -6.67
N PRO A 38 11.02 16.39 -7.98
CA PRO A 38 10.64 15.10 -8.51
C PRO A 38 11.75 14.10 -8.17
N VAL A 39 11.39 13.01 -7.50
CA VAL A 39 12.29 11.86 -7.37
C VAL A 39 12.52 11.37 -8.79
N ALA A 40 13.79 11.30 -9.22
CA ALA A 40 14.17 10.92 -10.58
C ALA A 40 13.68 9.49 -10.91
N SER A 41 12.45 9.41 -11.39
CA SER A 41 11.77 8.24 -11.96
C SER A 41 11.65 8.41 -13.48
N ALA A 42 12.63 9.06 -14.10
CA ALA A 42 12.65 9.34 -15.53
C ALA A 42 12.91 8.04 -16.32
N GLY A 43 11.87 7.21 -16.43
CA GLY A 43 11.89 5.94 -17.15
C GLY A 43 10.75 4.98 -16.82
N SER A 44 10.03 5.14 -15.70
CA SER A 44 9.00 4.17 -15.27
C SER A 44 7.57 4.54 -15.69
N GLU A 45 7.23 5.83 -15.71
CA GLU A 45 5.85 6.30 -15.96
C GLU A 45 5.36 5.99 -17.39
N ASN A 46 6.23 6.08 -18.39
CA ASN A 46 5.86 5.78 -19.78
C ASN A 46 5.62 4.28 -20.03
N VAL A 47 6.15 3.39 -19.20
CA VAL A 47 6.06 1.94 -19.41
C VAL A 47 4.74 1.36 -18.86
N CYS A 48 4.14 1.98 -17.85
CA CYS A 48 2.81 1.56 -17.39
C CYS A 48 1.64 2.21 -18.16
N ARG A 49 1.89 3.26 -18.93
CA ARG A 49 0.89 3.83 -19.86
C ARG A 49 0.75 3.03 -21.15
N SER A 50 1.76 2.24 -21.54
CA SER A 50 1.66 1.37 -22.72
C SER A 50 0.83 0.13 -22.39
N VAL A 51 -0.24 -0.10 -23.15
CA VAL A 51 -0.97 -1.37 -23.15
C VAL A 51 0.03 -2.47 -23.50
N ILE A 52 0.41 -3.29 -22.52
CA ILE A 52 1.18 -4.50 -22.77
C ILE A 52 0.15 -5.58 -23.10
N GLU A 53 -0.01 -5.87 -24.39
CA GLU A 53 -0.64 -7.12 -24.81
C GLU A 53 0.14 -8.27 -24.15
N ALA A 54 -0.54 -9.08 -23.33
CA ALA A 54 0.13 -10.20 -22.70
C ALA A 54 0.66 -11.17 -23.78
N PRO A 55 1.81 -11.83 -23.53
CA PRO A 55 2.21 -12.96 -24.33
C PRO A 55 1.22 -14.12 -24.14
N GLY A 56 0.46 -14.49 -25.19
CA GLY A 56 -0.42 -15.66 -25.22
C GLY A 56 -1.91 -15.36 -25.40
N ASP A 57 -2.73 -16.42 -25.52
CA ASP A 57 -4.17 -16.34 -25.78
C ASP A 57 -5.03 -15.85 -24.59
N VAL A 58 -4.40 -15.43 -23.49
CA VAL A 58 -5.07 -15.05 -22.24
C VAL A 58 -5.21 -13.54 -22.14
N ALA A 59 -6.46 -13.07 -22.03
CA ALA A 59 -6.77 -11.65 -21.95
C ALA A 59 -6.04 -10.96 -20.78
N SER A 60 -5.28 -9.92 -21.10
CA SER A 60 -4.58 -9.09 -20.12
C SER A 60 -4.71 -7.63 -20.49
N VAL A 61 -5.20 -6.83 -19.54
CA VAL A 61 -5.41 -5.40 -19.71
C VAL A 61 -4.76 -4.67 -18.54
N ILE A 62 -4.05 -3.59 -18.82
CA ILE A 62 -3.57 -2.64 -17.81
C ILE A 62 -4.14 -1.27 -18.19
N GLU A 63 -4.78 -0.60 -17.25
CA GLU A 63 -5.27 0.77 -17.42
C GLU A 63 -4.93 1.63 -16.20
N PRO A 64 -4.48 2.89 -16.40
CA PRO A 64 -4.35 3.84 -15.31
C PRO A 64 -5.74 4.26 -14.82
N VAL A 65 -5.89 4.37 -13.50
CA VAL A 65 -7.13 4.81 -12.86
C VAL A 65 -6.82 5.75 -11.70
N GLU A 66 -7.65 6.77 -11.52
CA GLU A 66 -7.56 7.68 -10.37
C GLU A 66 -8.66 7.41 -9.33
N ASP A 67 -9.57 6.47 -9.63
CA ASP A 67 -10.75 6.18 -8.82
C ASP A 67 -10.93 4.67 -8.65
N LEU A 68 -11.09 4.21 -7.40
CA LEU A 68 -11.36 2.81 -7.07
C LEU A 68 -12.73 2.33 -7.61
N GLU A 69 -13.66 3.22 -7.97
CA GLU A 69 -14.90 2.85 -8.68
C GLU A 69 -14.64 2.09 -9.99
N ALA A 70 -13.45 2.24 -10.59
CA ALA A 70 -13.03 1.45 -11.75
C ALA A 70 -13.05 -0.07 -11.50
N ILE A 71 -13.00 -0.51 -10.23
CA ILE A 71 -13.15 -1.92 -9.85
C ILE A 71 -14.46 -2.50 -10.35
N HIS A 72 -15.58 -1.75 -10.29
CA HIS A 72 -16.88 -2.23 -10.76
C HIS A 72 -16.88 -2.51 -12.26
N ALA A 73 -16.24 -1.65 -13.06
CA ALA A 73 -16.10 -1.84 -14.49
C ALA A 73 -15.22 -3.06 -14.82
N ALA A 74 -14.13 -3.28 -14.07
CA ALA A 74 -13.28 -4.46 -14.22
C ALA A 74 -14.02 -5.76 -13.84
N LEU A 75 -14.81 -5.75 -12.77
CA LEU A 75 -15.65 -6.88 -12.36
C LEU A 75 -16.71 -7.22 -13.41
N ALA A 76 -17.36 -6.21 -14.01
CA ALA A 76 -18.35 -6.43 -15.06
C ALA A 76 -17.75 -7.14 -16.30
N ARG A 77 -16.50 -6.84 -16.66
CA ARG A 77 -15.77 -7.52 -17.76
C ARG A 77 -15.42 -8.97 -17.44
N ALA A 78 -15.43 -9.36 -16.16
CA ALA A 78 -15.14 -10.70 -15.70
C ALA A 78 -16.40 -11.56 -15.49
N THR A 79 -17.56 -11.14 -16.00
CA THR A 79 -18.83 -11.88 -15.88
C THR A 79 -18.69 -13.35 -16.27
N GLY A 80 -19.15 -14.25 -15.39
CA GLY A 80 -19.10 -15.70 -15.59
C GLY A 80 -17.77 -16.37 -15.25
N LYS A 81 -16.77 -15.62 -14.76
CA LYS A 81 -15.46 -16.13 -14.34
C LYS A 81 -15.38 -16.21 -12.82
N ARG A 82 -14.52 -17.09 -12.29
CA ARG A 82 -14.14 -17.06 -10.87
C ARG A 82 -13.07 -15.99 -10.68
N VAL A 83 -13.42 -14.90 -9.98
CA VAL A 83 -12.59 -13.70 -9.85
C VAL A 83 -11.93 -13.61 -8.49
N LEU A 84 -10.67 -13.21 -8.46
CA LEU A 84 -10.00 -12.70 -7.26
C LEU A 84 -9.66 -11.23 -7.45
N LEU A 85 -10.09 -10.40 -6.50
CA LEU A 85 -9.64 -9.02 -6.37
C LEU A 85 -8.46 -8.93 -5.39
N VAL A 86 -7.39 -8.30 -5.84
CA VAL A 86 -6.19 -8.02 -5.04
C VAL A 86 -6.06 -6.51 -4.91
N LEU A 87 -6.05 -6.01 -3.68
CA LEU A 87 -5.93 -4.59 -3.38
C LEU A 87 -4.59 -4.35 -2.71
N ASP A 88 -3.71 -3.57 -3.31
CA ASP A 88 -2.56 -3.05 -2.57
C ASP A 88 -3.02 -2.13 -1.43
N ILE A 89 -2.22 -2.01 -0.38
CA ILE A 89 -2.55 -1.14 0.76
C ILE A 89 -1.87 0.21 0.62
N ASP A 90 -0.54 0.22 0.55
CA ASP A 90 0.29 1.43 0.60
C ASP A 90 0.09 2.27 -0.66
N ASP A 91 -0.20 3.57 -0.51
CA ASP A 91 -0.54 4.54 -1.57
C ASP A 91 -1.66 4.11 -2.55
N THR A 92 -2.38 3.05 -2.22
CA THR A 92 -3.55 2.56 -2.98
C THR A 92 -4.84 2.66 -2.16
N LEU A 93 -4.90 2.05 -0.98
CA LEU A 93 -6.03 2.19 -0.04
C LEU A 93 -5.71 3.24 1.04
N LEU A 94 -4.47 3.23 1.52
CA LEU A 94 -3.98 4.09 2.59
C LEU A 94 -2.69 4.78 2.17
N THR A 95 -2.58 6.07 2.48
CA THR A 95 -1.32 6.84 2.32
C THR A 95 -0.93 7.50 3.63
N SER A 96 0.36 7.80 3.79
CA SER A 96 0.86 8.46 4.99
C SER A 96 0.24 9.85 5.17
N ALA A 97 -0.15 10.19 6.39
CA ALA A 97 -0.60 11.55 6.73
C ALA A 97 0.57 12.54 6.83
N THR A 98 1.81 12.04 6.90
CA THR A 98 3.03 12.85 7.01
C THR A 98 4.05 12.47 5.94
N GLU A 99 4.90 13.43 5.57
CA GLU A 99 5.99 13.19 4.62
C GLU A 99 6.99 12.14 5.13
N PHE A 100 7.49 12.31 6.36
CA PHE A 100 8.40 11.34 6.94
C PHE A 100 7.67 10.01 7.18
N GLY A 101 8.23 8.93 6.64
CA GLY A 101 7.60 7.61 6.67
C GLY A 101 6.63 7.33 5.52
N SER A 102 6.40 8.28 4.61
CA SER A 102 5.64 8.04 3.38
C SER A 102 6.37 7.11 2.41
N ASP A 103 5.66 6.59 1.43
CA ASP A 103 6.25 5.82 0.32
C ASP A 103 7.21 6.69 -0.50
N SER A 104 6.84 7.94 -0.80
CA SER A 104 7.71 8.90 -1.50
C SER A 104 9.00 9.20 -0.71
N TRP A 105 8.92 9.29 0.62
CA TRP A 105 10.10 9.41 1.48
C TRP A 105 10.97 8.16 1.45
N TYR A 106 10.35 6.98 1.50
CA TYR A 106 11.09 5.71 1.39
C TYR A 106 11.83 5.62 0.05
N ASP A 107 11.15 5.92 -1.05
CA ASP A 107 11.73 5.91 -2.39
C ASP A 107 12.89 6.90 -2.52
N TRP A 108 12.74 8.10 -1.98
CA TRP A 108 13.85 9.06 -1.89
C TRP A 108 15.03 8.47 -1.12
N GLN A 109 14.81 7.95 0.09
CA GLN A 109 15.86 7.37 0.94
C GLN A 109 16.54 6.14 0.33
N PHE A 110 15.79 5.30 -0.38
CA PHE A 110 16.31 4.11 -1.04
C PHE A 110 17.27 4.46 -2.18
N ASN A 111 16.95 5.54 -2.92
CA ASN A 111 17.72 5.99 -4.07
C ASN A 111 18.87 6.95 -3.71
N LEU A 112 18.97 7.42 -2.47
CA LEU A 112 20.11 8.22 -2.02
C LEU A 112 21.43 7.43 -2.06
N PRO A 113 22.56 8.08 -2.40
CA PRO A 113 23.90 7.52 -2.20
C PRO A 113 24.10 7.02 -0.77
N LYS A 114 24.94 5.98 -0.59
CA LYS A 114 25.19 5.37 0.73
C LYS A 114 25.82 6.33 1.74
N ASP A 115 26.58 7.28 1.23
CA ASP A 115 27.31 8.31 1.96
C ASP A 115 26.57 9.66 2.00
N SER A 116 25.34 9.73 1.47
CA SER A 116 24.55 10.96 1.53
C SER A 116 24.32 11.38 2.99
N PRO A 117 24.54 12.66 3.35
CA PRO A 117 24.26 13.16 4.70
C PRO A 117 22.77 13.14 5.05
N ASP A 118 21.90 13.11 4.03
CA ASP A 118 20.44 13.05 4.20
C ASP A 118 19.92 11.61 4.36
N ARG A 119 20.79 10.61 4.28
CA ARG A 119 20.41 9.21 4.41
C ARG A 119 20.15 8.87 5.88
N VAL A 120 18.96 8.35 6.15
CA VAL A 120 18.55 7.84 7.45
C VAL A 120 19.21 6.48 7.70
N PRO A 121 19.92 6.30 8.82
CA PRO A 121 20.53 5.02 9.16
C PRO A 121 19.46 3.99 9.50
N CYS A 122 19.76 2.72 9.25
CA CYS A 122 18.84 1.61 9.54
C CYS A 122 17.42 1.83 8.99
N LEU A 123 17.33 2.26 7.72
CA LEU A 123 16.07 2.65 7.06
C LEU A 123 14.90 1.70 7.35
N PHE A 124 15.10 0.38 7.29
CA PHE A 124 14.04 -0.60 7.56
C PHE A 124 13.58 -0.65 9.02
N ASP A 125 14.46 -0.40 9.99
CA ASP A 125 14.07 -0.27 11.40
C ASP A 125 13.21 0.98 11.59
N VAL A 126 13.63 2.09 10.97
CA VAL A 126 12.93 3.38 11.07
C VAL A 126 11.57 3.33 10.38
N MET A 127 11.48 2.70 9.21
CA MET A 127 10.21 2.38 8.56
C MET A 127 9.31 1.55 9.48
N GLY A 128 9.88 0.53 10.14
CA GLY A 128 9.14 -0.27 11.10
C GLY A 128 8.50 0.58 12.20
N PHE A 129 9.22 1.56 12.75
CA PHE A 129 8.64 2.47 13.73
C PHE A 129 7.53 3.33 13.14
N ASN A 130 7.71 3.83 11.92
CA ASN A 130 6.70 4.62 11.22
C ASN A 130 5.42 3.82 10.97
N PHE A 131 5.51 2.52 10.67
CA PHE A 131 4.31 1.67 10.55
C PHE A 131 3.60 1.45 11.89
N GLU A 132 4.35 1.36 12.99
CA GLU A 132 3.76 1.15 14.31
C GLU A 132 3.09 2.40 14.87
N VAL A 133 3.74 3.57 14.77
CA VAL A 133 3.23 4.81 15.40
C VAL A 133 2.62 5.81 14.41
N GLY A 134 2.92 5.68 13.13
CA GLY A 134 2.46 6.61 12.10
C GLY A 134 0.96 6.57 11.90
N THR A 135 0.44 7.67 11.37
CA THR A 135 -0.96 7.82 10.97
C THR A 135 -1.03 7.81 9.45
N GLN A 136 -1.98 7.05 8.94
CA GLN A 136 -2.35 6.92 7.54
C GLN A 136 -3.74 7.53 7.37
N ARG A 137 -4.08 7.85 6.13
CA ARG A 137 -5.39 8.31 5.71
C ARG A 137 -5.81 7.56 4.46
N VAL A 138 -7.10 7.49 4.21
CA VAL A 138 -7.63 6.96 2.95
C VAL A 138 -7.10 7.77 1.76
N THR A 139 -6.83 7.08 0.65
CA THR A 139 -6.34 7.68 -0.59
C THR A 139 -7.43 8.43 -1.36
N GLN A 140 -8.67 7.96 -1.25
CA GLN A 140 -9.87 8.64 -1.75
C GLN A 140 -10.99 8.65 -0.71
N CYS A 141 -11.89 9.63 -0.79
CA CYS A 141 -12.89 9.91 0.24
C CYS A 141 -13.88 8.77 0.49
N ASP A 142 -14.24 8.03 -0.54
CA ASP A 142 -15.23 6.94 -0.55
C ASP A 142 -14.57 5.55 -0.66
N ALA A 143 -13.24 5.48 -0.51
CA ALA A 143 -12.47 4.25 -0.73
C ALA A 143 -13.01 3.06 0.09
N THR A 144 -13.45 3.35 1.31
CA THR A 144 -13.95 2.38 2.27
C THR A 144 -15.33 1.88 1.87
N ASP A 145 -16.23 2.78 1.46
CA ASP A 145 -17.57 2.43 0.99
C ASP A 145 -17.49 1.57 -0.28
N VAL A 146 -16.67 1.99 -1.25
CA VAL A 146 -16.42 1.23 -2.48
C VAL A 146 -15.91 -0.17 -2.14
N VAL A 147 -14.80 -0.26 -1.40
CA VAL A 147 -14.16 -1.56 -1.13
C VAL A 147 -15.03 -2.44 -0.25
N ASN A 148 -15.64 -1.91 0.80
CA ASN A 148 -16.44 -2.70 1.74
C ASN A 148 -17.70 -3.26 1.07
N GLY A 149 -18.30 -2.52 0.13
CA GLY A 149 -19.50 -2.92 -0.63
C GLY A 149 -19.30 -4.02 -1.66
N LEU A 150 -18.06 -4.43 -1.97
CA LEU A 150 -17.80 -5.45 -2.99
C LEU A 150 -18.14 -6.86 -2.50
N GLU A 151 -18.91 -7.62 -3.29
CA GLU A 151 -19.22 -9.03 -3.04
C GLU A 151 -18.38 -9.94 -3.96
N VAL A 152 -17.05 -9.95 -3.74
CA VAL A 152 -16.09 -10.78 -4.49
C VAL A 152 -15.03 -11.32 -3.55
N ASP A 153 -14.47 -12.50 -3.85
CA ASP A 153 -13.26 -12.97 -3.18
C ASP A 153 -12.19 -11.89 -3.32
N ARG A 154 -11.70 -11.38 -2.18
CA ARG A 154 -10.71 -10.31 -2.17
C ARG A 154 -9.68 -10.51 -1.08
N ILE A 155 -8.47 -10.03 -1.37
CA ILE A 155 -7.40 -9.89 -0.38
C ILE A 155 -6.84 -8.47 -0.44
N MET A 156 -6.43 -7.95 0.71
CA MET A 156 -5.56 -6.79 0.80
C MET A 156 -4.12 -7.30 0.86
N LEU A 157 -3.21 -6.69 0.13
CA LEU A 157 -1.84 -7.14 -0.04
C LEU A 157 -0.90 -5.98 0.23
N THR A 158 0.25 -6.23 0.86
CA THR A 158 1.27 -5.19 1.07
C THR A 158 2.67 -5.78 1.00
N SER A 159 3.63 -4.95 0.57
CA SER A 159 5.07 -5.23 0.63
C SER A 159 5.65 -5.11 2.04
N ARG A 160 4.90 -4.61 3.01
CA ARG A 160 5.34 -4.53 4.41
C ARG A 160 5.74 -5.91 4.95
N GLY A 161 6.74 -5.89 5.83
CA GLY A 161 7.20 -7.06 6.58
C GLY A 161 6.12 -7.66 7.45
N ALA A 162 6.08 -8.99 7.59
CA ALA A 162 5.08 -9.67 8.41
C ALA A 162 5.11 -9.26 9.91
N ASN A 163 6.23 -8.73 10.39
CA ASN A 163 6.38 -8.13 11.72
C ASN A 163 5.62 -6.80 11.89
N TYR A 164 5.24 -6.11 10.80
CA TYR A 164 4.49 -4.84 10.82
C TYR A 164 2.98 -5.02 10.63
N ARG A 165 2.48 -6.25 10.83
CA ARG A 165 1.05 -6.57 10.69
C ARG A 165 0.21 -5.76 11.67
N ALA A 166 0.64 -5.65 12.93
CA ALA A 166 -0.14 -4.98 13.97
C ALA A 166 -0.44 -3.52 13.59
N GLY A 167 0.59 -2.74 13.25
CA GLY A 167 0.40 -1.37 12.75
C GLY A 167 -0.48 -1.31 11.49
N THR A 168 -0.29 -2.22 10.53
CA THR A 168 -1.09 -2.25 9.29
C THR A 168 -2.58 -2.52 9.55
N ILE A 169 -2.89 -3.52 10.38
CA ILE A 169 -4.26 -3.87 10.79
C ILE A 169 -4.91 -2.72 11.55
N ARG A 170 -4.17 -2.09 12.47
CA ARG A 170 -4.64 -0.90 13.20
C ARG A 170 -5.06 0.21 12.22
N GLN A 171 -4.23 0.52 11.23
CA GLN A 171 -4.53 1.57 10.24
C GLN A 171 -5.73 1.25 9.35
N LEU A 172 -5.88 0.01 8.91
CA LEU A 172 -7.06 -0.42 8.14
C LEU A 172 -8.36 -0.27 8.97
N LEU A 173 -8.32 -0.68 10.24
CA LEU A 173 -9.48 -0.57 11.14
C LEU A 173 -9.80 0.87 11.51
N GLU A 174 -8.79 1.72 11.77
CA GLU A 174 -8.98 3.15 12.01
C GLU A 174 -9.60 3.86 10.79
N ALA A 175 -9.27 3.39 9.59
CA ALA A 175 -9.87 3.84 8.34
C ALA A 175 -11.16 3.09 7.98
N GLU A 176 -11.76 2.30 8.88
CA GLU A 176 -13.07 1.64 8.68
C GLU A 176 -13.13 0.60 7.55
N TYR A 177 -11.99 0.05 7.12
CA TYR A 177 -11.97 -1.10 6.21
C TYR A 177 -12.41 -2.39 6.93
N VAL A 178 -13.28 -3.16 6.28
CA VAL A 178 -13.72 -4.47 6.77
C VAL A 178 -12.65 -5.51 6.48
N LEU A 179 -12.08 -6.08 7.56
CA LEU A 179 -11.17 -7.21 7.49
C LEU A 179 -11.95 -8.51 7.29
N LEU A 180 -11.62 -9.24 6.23
CA LEU A 180 -12.27 -10.49 5.87
C LEU A 180 -11.57 -11.69 6.52
N PRO A 181 -12.23 -12.84 6.72
CA PRO A 181 -11.51 -14.07 7.05
C PRO A 181 -10.55 -14.48 5.93
N PRO A 182 -9.50 -15.27 6.23
CA PRO A 182 -8.64 -15.87 5.20
C PRO A 182 -9.45 -16.69 4.19
N ILE A 183 -9.16 -16.52 2.89
CA ILE A 183 -9.76 -17.35 1.84
C ILE A 183 -9.05 -18.70 1.69
N GLY A 184 -9.82 -19.73 1.31
CA GLY A 184 -9.35 -21.09 1.12
C GLY A 184 -8.99 -21.80 2.43
N LYS A 185 -8.27 -22.93 2.33
CA LYS A 185 -7.93 -23.76 3.50
C LYS A 185 -6.45 -23.66 3.85
N PRO A 186 -6.08 -23.60 5.14
CA PRO A 186 -6.97 -23.53 6.30
C PRO A 186 -7.69 -22.17 6.41
N GLU A 187 -8.78 -22.11 7.18
CA GLU A 187 -9.55 -20.86 7.39
C GLU A 187 -8.98 -19.99 8.53
N PHE A 188 -7.72 -20.22 8.90
CA PHE A 188 -7.01 -19.47 9.94
C PHE A 188 -5.74 -18.81 9.39
N GLY A 189 -5.31 -17.78 10.13
CA GLY A 189 -4.10 -17.03 9.85
C GLY A 189 -2.84 -17.85 9.95
N GLU A 190 -1.91 -17.64 9.01
CA GLU A 190 -0.61 -18.33 9.02
C GLU A 190 0.54 -17.35 8.78
N MET A 191 1.68 -17.67 9.37
CA MET A 191 2.98 -17.10 9.04
C MET A 191 3.91 -18.23 8.62
N TRP A 192 4.66 -18.04 7.53
CA TRP A 192 5.60 -19.05 7.03
C TRP A 192 6.76 -18.39 6.31
N ARG A 193 7.83 -19.17 6.10
CA ARG A 193 8.96 -18.76 5.26
C ARG A 193 8.78 -19.32 3.85
N TRP A 194 9.05 -18.51 2.84
CA TRP A 194 8.98 -18.91 1.44
C TRP A 194 10.24 -18.46 0.71
N THR A 195 10.86 -19.35 -0.04
CA THR A 195 11.99 -19.05 -0.91
C THR A 195 11.48 -18.88 -2.33
N ASP A 196 11.71 -17.72 -2.93
CA ASP A 196 11.42 -17.52 -4.35
C ASP A 196 12.53 -18.20 -5.17
N GLU A 197 12.25 -19.40 -5.67
CA GLU A 197 13.18 -20.16 -6.52
C GLU A 197 13.46 -19.46 -7.86
N GLN A 198 12.60 -18.53 -8.27
CA GLN A 198 12.79 -17.72 -9.48
C GLN A 198 13.48 -16.38 -9.20
N ASP A 199 13.82 -16.06 -7.94
CA ASP A 199 14.69 -14.94 -7.61
C ASP A 199 16.15 -15.36 -7.84
N PRO A 200 16.96 -14.62 -8.62
CA PRO A 200 18.37 -14.97 -8.87
C PRO A 200 19.21 -15.12 -7.60
N LYS A 201 18.82 -14.43 -6.52
CA LYS A 201 19.47 -14.48 -5.21
C LYS A 201 18.84 -15.52 -4.27
N LYS A 202 17.81 -16.25 -4.73
CA LYS A 202 17.05 -17.25 -3.96
C LYS A 202 16.66 -16.74 -2.58
N ARG A 203 16.12 -15.53 -2.52
CA ARG A 203 15.78 -14.87 -1.26
C ARG A 203 14.63 -15.60 -0.57
N THR A 204 14.75 -15.75 0.75
CA THR A 204 13.68 -16.25 1.61
C THR A 204 12.96 -15.09 2.28
N TYR A 205 11.64 -15.07 2.14
CA TYR A 205 10.74 -14.06 2.68
C TYR A 205 9.94 -14.64 3.84
N SER A 206 9.76 -13.86 4.92
CA SER A 206 8.80 -14.17 5.98
C SER A 206 7.44 -13.63 5.57
N LEU A 207 6.50 -14.51 5.25
CA LEU A 207 5.17 -14.15 4.78
C LEU A 207 4.15 -14.33 5.91
N SER A 208 3.08 -13.54 5.90
CA SER A 208 1.90 -13.86 6.71
C SER A 208 0.61 -13.53 5.99
N TYR A 209 -0.38 -14.41 6.08
CA TYR A 209 -1.73 -14.17 5.57
C TYR A 209 -2.73 -14.47 6.67
N ASP A 210 -3.46 -13.44 7.07
CA ASP A 210 -4.50 -13.51 8.09
C ASP A 210 -5.43 -12.31 7.94
N GLN A 211 -6.69 -12.46 8.36
CA GLN A 211 -7.70 -11.40 8.32
C GLN A 211 -7.82 -10.72 6.94
N GLY A 212 -7.69 -11.52 5.86
CA GLY A 212 -7.78 -11.02 4.50
C GLY A 212 -6.56 -10.18 4.06
N VAL A 213 -5.57 -9.98 4.94
CA VAL A 213 -4.37 -9.17 4.70
C VAL A 213 -3.14 -10.06 4.49
N PHE A 214 -2.48 -9.91 3.35
CA PHE A 214 -1.28 -10.64 2.95
C PHE A 214 -0.03 -9.77 3.02
N MET A 215 0.84 -10.05 3.98
CA MET A 215 2.12 -9.37 4.18
C MET A 215 3.21 -10.13 3.42
N THR A 216 3.83 -9.47 2.43
CA THR A 216 4.71 -10.13 1.47
C THR A 216 6.20 -9.86 1.68
N THR A 217 6.56 -8.94 2.57
CA THR A 217 7.97 -8.63 2.92
C THR A 217 8.82 -8.29 1.69
N GLY A 218 8.28 -7.46 0.80
CA GLY A 218 8.94 -7.00 -0.42
C GLY A 218 9.15 -8.07 -1.50
N ALA A 219 8.51 -9.24 -1.37
CA ALA A 219 8.52 -10.26 -2.41
C ALA A 219 7.83 -9.78 -3.70
N ASN A 220 8.11 -10.46 -4.81
CA ASN A 220 7.38 -10.23 -6.05
C ASN A 220 5.89 -10.59 -5.85
N LYS A 221 5.00 -9.58 -5.93
CA LYS A 221 3.56 -9.71 -5.63
C LYS A 221 2.85 -10.76 -6.48
N GLY A 222 3.19 -10.89 -7.76
CA GLY A 222 2.61 -11.92 -8.63
C GLY A 222 2.98 -13.34 -8.22
N ARG A 223 4.28 -13.59 -8.02
CA ARG A 223 4.76 -14.92 -7.63
C ARG A 223 4.29 -15.33 -6.25
N VAL A 224 4.29 -14.39 -5.30
CA VAL A 224 3.88 -14.66 -3.92
C VAL A 224 2.36 -14.86 -3.82
N LEU A 225 1.57 -14.19 -4.69
CA LEU A 225 0.14 -14.45 -4.83
C LEU A 225 -0.09 -15.90 -5.30
N LEU A 226 0.55 -16.33 -6.39
CA LEU A 226 0.42 -17.70 -6.89
C LEU A 226 0.82 -18.74 -5.83
N HIS A 227 1.88 -18.45 -5.07
CA HIS A 227 2.28 -19.28 -3.93
C HIS A 227 1.17 -19.36 -2.87
N LEU A 228 0.54 -18.24 -2.51
CA LEU A 228 -0.60 -18.22 -1.58
C LEU A 228 -1.78 -19.03 -2.12
N LEU A 229 -2.15 -18.85 -3.40
CA LEU A 229 -3.27 -19.56 -4.02
C LEU A 229 -3.06 -21.08 -3.97
N LYS A 230 -1.88 -21.53 -4.38
CA LYS A 230 -1.49 -22.95 -4.30
C LYS A 230 -1.54 -23.46 -2.87
N ARG A 231 -1.00 -22.69 -1.90
CA ARG A 231 -1.02 -23.05 -0.48
C ARG A 231 -2.44 -23.20 0.06
N ARG A 232 -3.37 -22.36 -0.40
CA ARG A 232 -4.77 -22.33 0.06
C ARG A 232 -5.71 -23.25 -0.72
N GLY A 233 -5.20 -23.95 -1.73
CA GLY A 233 -5.99 -24.82 -2.60
C GLY A 233 -7.01 -24.04 -3.46
N LEU A 234 -6.63 -22.83 -3.89
CA LEU A 234 -7.47 -21.92 -4.66
C LEU A 234 -7.03 -21.85 -6.11
N SER A 235 -8.00 -21.59 -6.98
CA SER A 235 -7.81 -21.32 -8.41
C SER A 235 -8.77 -20.21 -8.83
N TYR A 236 -8.35 -19.36 -9.75
CA TYR A 236 -9.17 -18.27 -10.28
C TYR A 236 -8.94 -18.17 -11.78
N ASP A 237 -9.99 -17.82 -12.52
CA ASP A 237 -9.89 -17.63 -13.98
C ASP A 237 -9.49 -16.19 -14.32
N TYR A 238 -9.70 -15.28 -13.37
CA TYR A 238 -9.49 -13.85 -13.55
C TYR A 238 -8.97 -13.21 -12.26
N VAL A 239 -7.92 -12.42 -12.37
CA VAL A 239 -7.39 -11.63 -11.25
C VAL A 239 -7.46 -10.15 -11.62
N ILE A 240 -8.02 -9.35 -10.72
CA ILE A 240 -7.98 -7.89 -10.77
C ILE A 240 -6.96 -7.44 -9.72
N LEU A 241 -5.96 -6.66 -10.10
CA LEU A 241 -5.07 -6.00 -9.15
C LEU A 241 -5.30 -4.49 -9.21
N VAL A 242 -5.46 -3.87 -8.05
CA VAL A 242 -5.34 -2.42 -7.89
C VAL A 242 -4.06 -2.14 -7.12
N ASP A 243 -3.14 -1.39 -7.70
CA ASP A 243 -1.81 -1.10 -7.13
C ASP A 243 -1.28 0.19 -7.75
N ASP A 244 -0.67 1.07 -6.95
CA ASP A 244 -0.05 2.30 -7.42
C ASP A 244 1.35 2.06 -8.02
N GLY A 245 2.00 0.95 -7.65
CA GLY A 245 3.31 0.57 -8.11
C GLY A 245 3.29 -0.05 -9.51
N CYS A 246 3.73 0.71 -10.52
CA CYS A 246 3.86 0.22 -11.91
C CYS A 246 4.59 -1.15 -12.02
N LYS A 247 5.68 -1.31 -11.27
CA LYS A 247 6.44 -2.57 -11.21
C LYS A 247 5.60 -3.73 -10.67
N ASN A 248 4.71 -3.50 -9.72
CA ASN A 248 3.85 -4.51 -9.13
C ASN A 248 2.78 -4.97 -10.13
N ILE A 249 2.15 -4.02 -10.84
CA ILE A 249 1.21 -4.27 -11.93
C ILE A 249 1.84 -5.20 -12.98
N GLN A 250 3.08 -4.92 -13.40
CA GLN A 250 3.79 -5.73 -14.38
C GLN A 250 4.22 -7.10 -13.85
N ASN A 251 4.69 -7.17 -12.60
CA ASN A 251 5.05 -8.42 -11.96
C ASN A 251 3.86 -9.37 -11.84
N MET A 252 2.68 -8.82 -11.51
CA MET A 252 1.43 -9.56 -11.46
C MET A 252 1.03 -10.07 -12.84
N GLN A 253 1.02 -9.19 -13.85
CA GLN A 253 0.74 -9.55 -15.24
C GLN A 253 1.59 -10.74 -15.69
N LYS A 254 2.91 -10.63 -15.52
CA LYS A 254 3.86 -11.65 -15.94
C LYS A 254 3.60 -12.99 -15.24
N ALA A 255 3.44 -12.97 -13.92
CA ALA A 255 3.24 -14.20 -13.14
C ALA A 255 1.94 -14.90 -13.55
N LEU A 256 0.85 -14.16 -13.76
CA LEU A 256 -0.45 -14.73 -14.13
C LEU A 256 -0.48 -15.27 -15.57
N ALA A 257 0.24 -14.63 -16.50
CA ALA A 257 0.37 -15.12 -17.87
C ALA A 257 1.02 -16.52 -17.92
N ASP A 258 2.05 -16.76 -17.09
CA ASP A 258 2.72 -18.06 -16.99
C ASP A 258 1.75 -19.18 -16.53
N GLU A 259 0.72 -18.84 -15.74
CA GLU A 259 -0.31 -19.75 -15.23
C GLU A 259 -1.62 -19.71 -16.04
N GLN A 260 -1.65 -18.99 -17.16
CA GLN A 260 -2.82 -18.81 -18.03
C GLN A 260 -4.06 -18.22 -17.31
N ILE A 261 -3.83 -17.32 -16.35
CA ILE A 261 -4.90 -16.62 -15.61
C ILE A 261 -5.11 -15.24 -16.25
N ALA A 262 -6.37 -14.91 -16.58
CA ALA A 262 -6.68 -13.61 -17.15
C ALA A 262 -6.47 -12.49 -16.13
N TYR A 263 -6.00 -11.33 -16.60
CA TYR A 263 -5.53 -10.28 -15.71
C TYR A 263 -6.08 -8.90 -16.08
N HIS A 264 -6.51 -8.15 -15.07
CA HIS A 264 -6.83 -6.73 -15.17
C HIS A 264 -6.04 -5.94 -14.14
N GLY A 265 -5.03 -5.22 -14.60
CA GLY A 265 -4.25 -4.29 -13.77
C GLY A 265 -4.88 -2.91 -13.80
N LEU A 266 -5.39 -2.47 -12.66
CA LEU A 266 -5.82 -1.09 -12.42
C LEU A 266 -4.66 -0.36 -11.75
N TRP A 267 -3.88 0.37 -12.55
CA TRP A 267 -2.75 1.13 -12.03
C TRP A 267 -3.24 2.41 -11.37
N TYR A 268 -3.23 2.45 -10.04
CA TYR A 268 -3.83 3.54 -9.26
C TYR A 268 -2.91 4.77 -9.23
N THR A 269 -3.35 5.89 -9.80
CA THR A 269 -2.53 7.10 -9.99
C THR A 269 -3.04 8.32 -9.22
N ASN A 270 -4.00 8.14 -8.30
CA ASN A 270 -4.57 9.26 -7.54
C ASN A 270 -3.57 9.91 -6.56
N ILE A 271 -2.60 9.14 -6.06
CA ILE A 271 -1.56 9.65 -5.18
C ILE A 271 -0.38 10.17 -5.99
N VAL A 272 -0.17 11.49 -5.93
CA VAL A 272 0.98 12.15 -6.56
C VAL A 272 2.26 11.75 -5.83
N LYS A 273 3.19 11.15 -6.55
CA LYS A 273 4.51 10.80 -6.04
C LYS A 273 5.43 12.02 -6.07
N GLY A 274 6.09 12.30 -4.95
CA GLY A 274 6.99 13.45 -4.79
C GLY A 274 7.40 13.61 -3.34
N VAL A 275 8.63 14.04 -3.09
CA VAL A 275 9.17 14.18 -1.74
C VAL A 275 9.35 15.64 -1.38
N ASP A 276 8.74 16.07 -0.27
CA ASP A 276 9.11 17.32 0.40
C ASP A 276 10.34 17.05 1.29
N GLN A 277 11.53 17.25 0.72
CA GLN A 277 12.79 16.98 1.45
C GLN A 277 12.89 17.76 2.76
N GLY A 278 12.31 18.97 2.83
CA GLY A 278 12.31 19.79 4.05
C GLY A 278 11.53 19.11 5.16
N LYS A 279 10.28 18.71 4.89
CA LYS A 279 9.45 17.97 5.85
C LYS A 279 10.03 16.59 6.18
N ALA A 280 10.61 15.90 5.21
CA ALA A 280 11.27 14.62 5.43
C ALA A 280 12.44 14.73 6.41
N LYS A 281 13.33 15.71 6.21
CA LYS A 281 14.48 15.97 7.10
C LYS A 281 14.02 16.43 8.48
N GLN A 282 13.02 17.29 8.55
CA GLN A 282 12.43 17.75 9.80
C GLN A 282 11.82 16.59 10.59
N GLY A 283 11.02 15.74 9.95
CA GLY A 283 10.42 14.56 10.57
C GLY A 283 11.48 13.60 11.12
N TRP A 284 12.58 13.37 10.39
CA TRP A 284 13.70 12.59 10.92
C TRP A 284 14.35 13.23 12.15
N SER A 285 14.58 14.55 12.12
CA SER A 285 15.14 15.29 13.25
C SER A 285 14.29 15.14 14.50
N ASP A 286 12.97 15.28 14.37
CA ASP A 286 12.04 15.19 15.50
C ASP A 286 11.91 13.76 16.03
N TRP A 287 11.90 12.77 15.14
CA TRP A 287 11.97 11.35 15.52
C TRP A 287 13.25 11.04 16.30
N LEU A 288 14.40 11.55 15.85
CA LEU A 288 15.66 11.31 16.53
C LEU A 288 15.65 11.93 17.94
N LYS A 289 15.16 13.16 18.10
CA LYS A 289 14.99 13.80 19.42
C LYS A 289 14.11 12.95 20.34
N LEU A 290 13.01 12.41 19.81
CA LEU A 290 12.12 11.54 20.58
C LEU A 290 12.86 10.27 21.04
N ILE A 291 13.52 9.55 20.12
CA ILE A 291 14.28 8.32 20.45
C ILE A 291 15.40 8.63 21.44
N GLU A 292 16.08 9.77 21.34
CA GLU A 292 17.10 10.18 22.30
C GLU A 292 16.54 10.39 23.69
N SER A 293 15.37 11.02 23.79
CA SER A 293 14.74 11.30 25.08
C SER A 293 14.26 10.03 25.79
N VAL A 294 13.72 9.06 25.03
CA VAL A 294 13.10 7.85 25.60
C VAL A 294 14.06 6.65 25.61
N TYR A 295 14.90 6.51 24.58
CA TYR A 295 15.79 5.36 24.34
C TYR A 295 17.22 5.79 23.95
N PRO A 296 17.96 6.50 24.82
CA PRO A 296 19.26 7.12 24.47
C PRO A 296 20.32 6.12 23.98
N LYS A 297 20.31 4.89 24.52
CA LYS A 297 21.20 3.81 24.04
C LYS A 297 20.87 3.40 22.60
N ARG A 298 19.59 3.32 22.25
CA ARG A 298 19.13 2.98 20.90
C ARG A 298 19.46 4.10 19.92
N ALA A 299 19.24 5.35 20.30
CA ALA A 299 19.64 6.51 19.49
C ALA A 299 21.13 6.49 19.14
N LYS A 300 21.99 6.20 20.12
CA LYS A 300 23.44 6.06 19.90
C LYS A 300 23.79 4.95 18.91
N LEU A 301 23.12 3.81 18.99
CA LEU A 301 23.33 2.68 18.08
C LEU A 301 22.84 2.99 16.66
N LEU A 302 21.67 3.62 16.51
CA LEU A 302 21.15 4.07 15.20
C LEU A 302 22.12 5.02 14.51
N ARG A 303 22.69 6.00 15.23
CA ARG A 303 23.73 6.89 14.68
C ARG A 303 24.99 6.18 14.21
N GLN A 304 25.27 5.00 14.77
CA GLN A 304 26.38 4.14 14.37
C GLN A 304 25.98 3.14 13.28
N ASN A 305 24.78 3.28 12.72
CA ASN A 305 24.18 2.37 11.73
C ASN A 305 24.13 0.90 12.22
N LYS A 306 23.94 0.70 13.53
CA LYS A 306 23.75 -0.61 14.15
C LYS A 306 22.26 -0.89 14.29
N CYS A 307 21.74 -1.68 13.35
CA CYS A 307 20.32 -1.98 13.19
C CYS A 307 19.87 -3.18 14.04
N PHE A 308 18.57 -3.32 14.22
CA PHE A 308 17.91 -4.22 15.18
C PHE A 308 16.94 -5.22 14.55
N ASN A 309 16.82 -5.22 13.22
CA ASN A 309 16.06 -6.20 12.44
C ASN A 309 16.88 -7.44 12.06
#